data_AF-A0A5B6Z6C5-F1
#
_entry.id   AF-A0A5B6Z6C5-F1
#
_cell.length_a   1.000
_cell.length_b   1.000
_cell.length_c   1.000
_cell.angle_alpha   90.00
_cell.angle_beta   90.00
_cell.angle_gamma   90.00
#
_symmetry.space_group_name_H-M   'P 1'
#
loop_
_entity.id
_entity.type
_entity.pdbx_description
1 polymer ?
#
loop_
_entity_poly.entity_id
_entity_poly.type
_entity_poly.pdbx_seq_one_letter_code
_entity_poly.pdbx_strand_id
1 'polypeptide(L)'
;MAVNKIQNHTLHELVDPCLGFETNSSVRRMTTLVAELAFRCLQQEKDMRPSMKEVLDALKGIKNEELSVQKADVVDIMDDEVGLLKVNPPPMSPDSVVAEKWVSCSTTPNSSG
;
A
#
# COMPACT_ATOMS: atom_id res chain seq x y z
N MET A 1 24.19 -1.47 22.98
CA MET A 1 22.86 -2.02 23.31
C MET A 1 22.00 -2.09 22.06
N ALA A 2 20.98 -2.94 22.04
CA ALA A 2 20.05 -3.08 20.91
C ALA A 2 19.37 -1.75 20.54
N VAL A 3 18.97 -0.95 21.54
CA VAL A 3 18.32 0.37 21.36
C VAL A 3 19.15 1.31 20.47
N ASN A 4 20.46 1.46 20.73
CA ASN A 4 21.34 2.31 19.92
C ASN A 4 21.42 1.83 18.46
N LYS A 5 21.48 0.51 18.25
CA LYS A 5 21.57 -0.07 16.91
C LYS A 5 20.28 0.10 16.12
N ILE A 6 19.12 0.04 16.81
CA ILE A 6 17.80 0.31 16.22
C ILE A 6 17.69 1.80 15.83
N GLN A 7 18.04 2.73 16.73
CA GLN A 7 17.98 4.18 16.45
C GLN A 7 18.92 4.63 15.33
N ASN A 8 20.10 4.00 15.21
CA ASN A 8 21.06 4.32 14.16
C ASN A 8 20.77 3.60 12.83
N HIS A 9 19.61 2.93 12.69
CA HIS A 9 19.25 2.13 11.51
C HIS A 9 20.27 1.04 11.14
N THR A 10 21.02 0.53 12.13
CA THR A 10 22.03 -0.54 11.98
C THR A 10 21.46 -1.92 12.32
N LEU A 11 20.23 -2.20 11.85
CA LEU A 11 19.52 -3.45 12.15
C LEU A 11 20.24 -4.69 11.62
N HIS A 12 20.99 -4.58 10.53
CA HIS A 12 21.78 -5.67 9.96
C HIS A 12 22.80 -6.25 10.96
N GLU A 13 23.25 -5.48 11.96
CA GLU A 13 24.16 -5.96 13.01
C GLU A 13 23.45 -6.70 14.16
N LEU A 14 22.11 -6.70 14.17
CA LEU A 14 21.27 -7.34 15.18
C LEU A 14 20.55 -8.58 14.65
N VAL A 15 20.33 -8.64 13.34
CA VAL A 15 19.50 -9.66 12.70
C VAL A 15 20.39 -10.81 12.25
N ASP A 16 19.95 -12.04 12.53
CA ASP A 16 20.64 -13.24 12.06
C ASP A 16 20.75 -13.22 10.52
N PRO A 17 21.98 -13.29 9.95
CA PRO A 17 22.18 -13.30 8.50
C PRO A 17 21.41 -14.39 7.76
N CYS A 18 21.13 -15.52 8.42
CA CYS A 18 20.39 -16.65 7.84
C CYS A 18 18.93 -16.32 7.52
N LEU A 19 18.39 -15.25 8.11
CA LEU A 19 17.02 -14.80 7.85
C LEU A 19 16.88 -14.09 6.50
N GLY A 20 17.99 -13.73 5.83
CA GLY A 20 17.94 -13.05 4.54
C GLY A 20 17.47 -11.60 4.63
N PHE A 21 17.77 -10.90 5.73
CA PHE A 21 17.41 -9.49 5.92
C PHE A 21 17.95 -8.56 4.82
N GLU A 22 19.16 -8.85 4.32
CA GLU A 22 19.76 -8.07 3.24
C GLU A 22 19.24 -8.46 1.86
N THR A 23 18.73 -9.69 1.68
CA THR A 23 18.38 -10.24 0.36
C THR A 23 16.87 -10.25 0.08
N ASN A 24 16.04 -10.33 1.12
CA ASN A 24 14.58 -10.42 1.00
C ASN A 24 13.93 -9.16 1.57
N SER A 25 13.29 -8.37 0.69
CA SER A 25 12.64 -7.10 1.04
C SER A 25 11.46 -7.27 2.01
N SER A 26 10.69 -8.35 1.88
CA SER A 26 9.59 -8.68 2.81
C SER A 26 10.12 -8.95 4.20
N VAL A 27 11.17 -9.79 4.31
CA VAL A 27 11.85 -10.05 5.58
C VAL A 27 12.40 -8.74 6.15
N ARG A 28 13.10 -7.95 5.34
CA ARG A 28 13.64 -6.65 5.77
C ARG A 28 12.57 -5.77 6.38
N ARG A 29 11.43 -5.61 5.71
CA ARG A 29 10.31 -4.80 6.19
C ARG A 29 9.73 -5.34 7.50
N MET A 30 9.39 -6.62 7.56
CA MET A 30 8.84 -7.25 8.77
C MET A 30 9.81 -7.10 9.96
N THR A 31 11.09 -7.35 9.73
CA THR A 31 12.13 -7.21 10.75
C THR A 31 12.28 -5.76 11.23
N THR A 32 12.20 -4.77 10.34
CA THR A 32 12.20 -3.35 10.74
C THR A 32 11.02 -3.03 11.66
N LEU A 33 9.81 -3.48 11.32
CA LEU A 33 8.62 -3.25 12.14
C LEU A 33 8.72 -3.93 13.52
N VAL A 34 9.29 -5.14 13.57
CA VAL A 34 9.57 -5.83 14.84
C VAL A 34 10.60 -5.05 15.66
N ALA A 35 11.64 -4.50 15.03
CA ALA A 35 12.64 -3.69 15.71
C ALA A 35 12.04 -2.39 16.30
N GLU A 36 11.13 -1.73 15.58
CA GLU A 36 10.40 -0.57 16.09
C GLU A 36 9.49 -0.92 17.27
N LEU A 37 8.84 -2.08 17.23
CA LEU A 37 8.07 -2.58 18.38
C LEU A 37 8.99 -2.88 19.56
N ALA A 38 10.12 -3.53 19.33
CA ALA A 38 11.11 -3.83 20.36
C ALA A 38 11.68 -2.57 21.00
N PHE A 39 11.92 -1.51 20.20
CA PHE A 39 12.35 -0.20 20.71
C PHE A 39 11.37 0.35 21.76
N ARG A 40 10.07 0.35 21.45
CA ARG A 40 9.03 0.80 22.39
C ARG A 40 8.97 -0.07 23.65
N CYS A 41 9.14 -1.38 23.53
CA CYS A 41 9.20 -2.30 24.67
C CYS A 41 10.41 -2.04 25.60
N LEU A 42 11.53 -1.59 25.02
CA LEU A 42 12.78 -1.32 25.73
C LEU A 42 12.89 0.12 26.25
N GLN A 43 11.86 0.95 26.08
CA GLN A 43 11.88 2.35 26.48
C GLN A 43 12.19 2.51 27.98
N GLN A 44 13.04 3.47 28.34
CA GLN A 44 13.42 3.67 29.74
C GLN A 44 12.22 4.08 30.60
N GLU A 45 11.39 4.97 30.08
CA GLU A 45 10.16 5.44 30.71
C GLU A 45 9.07 4.37 30.62
N LYS A 46 8.48 4.02 31.77
CA LYS A 46 7.51 2.94 31.88
C LYS A 46 6.22 3.24 31.10
N ASP A 47 5.78 4.49 31.12
CA ASP A 47 4.49 4.89 30.56
C ASP A 47 4.49 4.90 29.02
N MET A 48 5.69 4.91 28.42
CA MET A 48 5.89 4.79 26.98
C MET A 48 5.96 3.34 26.50
N ARG A 49 6.03 2.37 27.42
CA ARG A 49 6.07 0.95 27.05
C ARG A 49 4.65 0.46 26.72
N PRO A 50 4.47 -0.28 25.61
CA PRO A 50 3.19 -0.89 25.30
C PRO A 50 2.86 -2.00 26.31
N SER A 51 1.57 -2.22 26.53
CA SER A 51 1.08 -3.40 27.23
C SER A 51 1.34 -4.67 26.41
N MET A 52 1.43 -5.83 27.08
CA MET A 52 1.62 -7.10 26.37
C MET A 52 0.49 -7.44 25.38
N LYS A 53 -0.72 -6.92 25.62
CA LYS A 53 -1.83 -7.03 24.68
C LYS A 53 -1.55 -6.25 23.39
N GLU A 54 -1.12 -5.00 23.52
CA GLU A 54 -0.76 -4.16 22.37
C GLU A 54 0.43 -4.75 21.59
N VAL A 55 1.42 -5.31 22.29
CA VAL A 55 2.54 -6.03 21.67
C VAL A 55 2.03 -7.21 20.83
N LEU A 56 1.13 -8.02 21.38
CA LEU A 56 0.55 -9.16 20.67
C LEU A 56 -0.24 -8.71 19.42
N ASP A 57 -1.06 -7.67 19.56
CA ASP A 57 -1.88 -7.17 18.47
C ASP A 57 -1.01 -6.53 17.36
N ALA A 58 0.05 -5.81 17.73
CA ALA A 58 1.05 -5.30 16.78
C ALA A 58 1.77 -6.43 16.03
N LEU A 59 2.22 -7.48 16.73
CA LEU A 59 2.88 -8.62 16.10
C LEU A 59 1.94 -9.37 15.13
N LYS A 60 0.66 -9.50 15.46
CA LYS A 60 -0.35 -10.05 14.51
C LYS A 60 -0.52 -9.16 13.29
N GLY A 61 -0.51 -7.83 13.47
CA GLY A 61 -0.54 -6.86 12.38
C GLY A 61 0.64 -7.04 11.43
N ILE A 62 1.87 -7.07 11.96
CA ILE A 62 3.10 -7.25 11.18
C ILE A 62 3.07 -8.57 10.40
N LYS A 63 2.60 -9.66 11.02
CA LYS A 63 2.46 -10.95 10.35
C LYS A 63 1.48 -10.92 9.17
N ASN A 64 0.43 -10.11 9.26
CA ASN A 64 -0.63 -10.04 8.25
C ASN A 64 -0.35 -9.00 7.14
N GLU A 65 0.68 -8.16 7.28
CA GLU A 65 1.00 -7.06 6.35
C GLU A 65 1.50 -7.53 4.97
N GLU A 66 1.92 -8.80 4.85
CA GLU A 66 2.24 -9.43 3.56
C GLU A 66 0.99 -9.59 2.67
N LEU A 67 -0.20 -9.73 3.27
CA LEU A 67 -1.45 -10.01 2.57
C LEU A 67 -2.10 -8.76 1.97
N SER A 68 -1.78 -7.57 2.49
CA SER A 68 -2.42 -6.31 2.10
C SER A 68 -1.70 -5.56 0.97
N VAL A 69 -0.39 -5.74 0.80
CA VAL A 69 0.39 -5.06 -0.25
C VAL A 69 0.03 -5.56 -1.65
N GLN A 70 -0.46 -6.80 -1.79
CA GLN A 70 -0.89 -7.35 -3.09
C GLN A 70 -2.22 -6.76 -3.60
N LYS A 71 -2.91 -5.91 -2.83
CA LYS A 71 -4.23 -5.35 -3.19
C LYS A 71 -4.24 -3.85 -3.52
N ALA A 72 -3.12 -3.15 -3.40
CA ALA A 72 -3.09 -1.69 -3.41
C ALA A 72 -2.54 -1.03 -4.68
N ASP A 73 -2.31 -1.77 -5.77
CA ASP A 73 -1.66 -1.24 -6.99
C ASP A 73 -2.64 -0.77 -8.09
N VAL A 74 -3.72 -0.05 -7.72
CA VAL A 74 -4.46 0.79 -8.67
C VAL A 74 -5.02 2.02 -7.94
N VAL A 75 -4.21 3.07 -7.80
CA VAL A 75 -4.72 4.43 -7.66
C VAL A 75 -3.94 5.31 -8.64
N ASP A 76 -4.56 5.57 -9.78
CA ASP A 76 -4.15 6.56 -10.76
C ASP A 76 -4.31 7.95 -10.12
N ILE A 77 -3.19 8.63 -9.83
CA ILE A 77 -3.16 10.02 -9.36
C ILE A 77 -2.59 10.84 -10.51
N MET A 78 -3.47 11.53 -11.25
CA MET A 78 -3.10 12.66 -12.09
C MET A 78 -3.03 13.94 -11.23
N ASP A 79 -2.03 14.74 -11.56
CA ASP A 79 -1.35 15.80 -10.81
C ASP A 79 -2.17 17.12 -10.62
N ASP A 80 -1.50 18.11 -10.01
CA ASP A 80 -1.94 19.10 -9.03
C ASP A 80 -2.48 20.45 -9.58
N GLU A 81 -3.10 21.20 -8.65
CA GLU A 81 -3.26 22.67 -8.49
C GLU A 81 -3.81 23.67 -9.54
N VAL A 82 -4.90 24.35 -9.10
CA VAL A 82 -5.24 25.79 -9.14
C VAL A 82 -5.48 26.53 -10.47
N GLY A 83 -6.76 26.94 -10.65
CA GLY A 83 -7.20 27.88 -11.68
C GLY A 83 -8.67 28.34 -11.57
N LEU A 84 -8.96 29.19 -10.58
CA LEU A 84 -9.85 30.37 -10.67
C LEU A 84 -11.18 30.32 -11.49
N LEU A 85 -12.30 30.39 -10.75
CA LEU A 85 -13.60 31.07 -11.05
C LEU A 85 -14.61 30.55 -12.11
N LYS A 86 -15.83 30.36 -11.57
CA LYS A 86 -17.15 30.85 -12.05
C LYS A 86 -18.00 30.00 -13.02
N VAL A 87 -19.19 29.68 -12.48
CA VAL A 87 -20.55 29.90 -13.04
C VAL A 87 -21.26 28.71 -13.73
N ASN A 88 -22.19 28.13 -12.94
CA ASN A 88 -23.54 27.58 -13.21
C ASN A 88 -23.78 26.37 -14.16
N PRO A 89 -24.84 25.55 -13.91
CA PRO A 89 -25.01 24.18 -14.42
C PRO A 89 -26.05 24.12 -15.61
N PRO A 90 -26.44 22.93 -16.15
CA PRO A 90 -26.42 22.55 -17.58
C PRO A 90 -27.81 22.73 -18.30
N PRO A 91 -27.97 22.49 -19.63
CA PRO A 91 -28.26 21.13 -20.12
C PRO A 91 -27.83 20.79 -21.59
N MET A 92 -27.71 19.48 -21.87
CA MET A 92 -28.12 18.75 -23.11
C MET A 92 -27.57 19.17 -24.50
N SER A 93 -26.73 18.27 -25.07
CA SER A 93 -26.72 17.64 -26.43
C SER A 93 -27.00 18.46 -27.72
N PRO A 94 -26.76 17.92 -28.95
CA PRO A 94 -25.60 17.23 -29.55
C PRO A 94 -25.21 17.86 -30.94
N ASP A 95 -24.43 17.13 -31.75
CA ASP A 95 -24.26 17.23 -33.23
C ASP A 95 -23.01 17.95 -33.82
N SER A 96 -22.13 17.15 -34.44
CA SER A 96 -21.59 17.49 -35.77
C SER A 96 -21.06 16.25 -36.49
N VAL A 97 -21.92 15.77 -37.38
CA VAL A 97 -21.69 14.94 -38.56
C VAL A 97 -20.29 15.07 -39.19
N VAL A 98 -19.58 13.94 -39.29
CA VAL A 98 -18.97 13.52 -40.56
C VAL A 98 -19.44 12.08 -40.82
N ALA A 99 -20.39 11.97 -41.76
CA ALA A 99 -20.73 10.73 -42.41
C ALA A 99 -19.60 10.33 -43.37
N GLU A 100 -19.33 9.02 -43.48
CA GLU A 100 -19.34 8.23 -44.75
C GLU A 100 -19.25 6.73 -44.33
N LYS A 101 -20.39 6.02 -44.33
CA LYS A 101 -20.85 5.09 -45.39
C LYS A 101 -20.22 3.70 -45.30
N TRP A 102 -20.82 2.80 -44.49
CA TRP A 102 -21.71 1.70 -44.90
C TRP A 102 -21.01 0.54 -45.65
N VAL A 103 -21.08 -0.67 -45.09
CA VAL A 103 -21.87 -1.81 -45.61
C VAL A 103 -22.02 -2.85 -44.49
N SER A 104 -23.27 -3.20 -44.20
CA SER A 104 -23.68 -4.25 -43.28
C SER A 104 -23.57 -5.64 -43.93
N CYS A 105 -23.24 -6.66 -43.14
CA CYS A 105 -23.72 -8.03 -43.38
C CYS A 105 -24.16 -8.66 -42.06
N SER A 106 -25.44 -8.99 -42.03
CA SER A 106 -26.23 -9.65 -40.99
C SER A 106 -25.77 -11.09 -40.72
N THR A 107 -25.96 -11.58 -39.48
CA THR A 107 -26.94 -12.64 -39.11
C THR A 107 -26.55 -13.33 -37.78
N THR A 108 -27.50 -13.42 -36.86
CA THR A 108 -27.53 -14.11 -35.54
C THR A 108 -27.63 -15.65 -35.70
N PRO A 109 -28.03 -16.48 -34.70
CA PRO A 109 -27.58 -16.72 -33.32
C PRO A 109 -27.27 -18.23 -33.04
N ASN A 110 -26.99 -18.55 -31.76
CA ASN A 110 -27.48 -19.73 -31.01
C ASN A 110 -26.52 -20.90 -30.68
N SER A 111 -26.64 -21.30 -29.41
CA SER A 111 -26.84 -22.66 -28.88
C SER A 111 -25.71 -23.36 -28.14
N SER A 112 -26.13 -23.78 -26.95
CA SER A 112 -25.62 -24.73 -25.97
C SER A 112 -24.89 -25.97 -26.50
N GLY A 113 -23.94 -26.43 -25.68
CA GLY A 113 -23.56 -27.83 -25.49
C GLY A 113 -23.39 -28.07 -24.00
#